data_AF-A0A8T5PUC4-F1
#
_entry.id   AF-A0A8T5PUC4-F1
#
_cell.length_a   1.000
_cell.length_b   1.000
_cell.length_c   1.000
_cell.angle_alpha   90.00
_cell.angle_beta   90.00
_cell.angle_gamma   90.00
#
_symmetry.space_group_name_H-M   'P 1'
#
loop_
_entity.id
_entity.type
_entity.pdbx_description
1 polymer ?
#
loop_
_entity_poly.entity_id
_entity_poly.type
_entity_poly.pdbx_seq_one_letter_code
_entity_poly.pdbx_strand_id
1 'polypeptide(L)'
;LYTAIMLCMKHKKLNNALDITSSAPVYKLQILEFFSKQYGLKYKISKSLKHRSATGAKDCYYSVNLNAKKISYKPTRSSMDAIREESKYILGNISRK
;
A
#
# COMPACT_ATOMS: atom_id res chain seq x y z
N LEU A 1 1.91 -10.64 -2.38
CA LEU A 1 0.72 -11.36 -2.91
C LEU A 1 1.01 -12.82 -3.21
N TYR A 2 1.97 -13.13 -4.11
CA TYR A 2 2.32 -14.52 -4.48
C TYR A 2 2.48 -15.47 -3.28
N THR A 3 3.30 -15.09 -2.29
CA THR A 3 3.49 -15.89 -1.07
C THR A 3 2.19 -16.20 -0.34
N ALA A 4 1.27 -15.25 -0.26
CA ALA A 4 -0.03 -15.45 0.40
C ALA A 4 -0.88 -16.48 -0.36
N ILE A 5 -0.91 -16.41 -1.69
CA ILE A 5 -1.62 -17.37 -2.55
C ILE A 5 -1.06 -18.77 -2.32
N MET A 6 0.27 -18.92 -2.33
CA MET A 6 0.92 -20.21 -2.07
C MET A 6 0.60 -20.78 -0.69
N LEU A 7 0.50 -19.92 0.33
CA LEU A 7 0.10 -20.33 1.67
C LEU A 7 -1.38 -20.76 1.74
N CYS A 8 -2.27 -20.04 1.07
CA CYS A 8 -3.68 -20.42 0.93
C CYS A 8 -3.83 -21.79 0.28
N MET A 9 -3.12 -22.03 -0.84
CA MET A 9 -3.17 -23.32 -1.55
C MET A 9 -2.66 -24.49 -0.71
N LYS A 10 -1.69 -24.25 0.18
CA LYS A 10 -1.17 -25.29 1.10
C LYS A 10 -2.15 -25.64 2.22
N HIS A 11 -3.11 -24.78 2.54
CA HIS A 11 -4.09 -25.03 3.60
C HIS A 11 -5.31 -25.78 3.04
N LYS A 12 -5.47 -27.04 3.45
CA LYS A 12 -6.54 -27.94 2.96
C LYS A 12 -7.96 -27.49 3.29
N LYS A 13 -8.16 -26.73 4.37
CA LYS A 13 -9.48 -26.25 4.82
C LYS A 13 -9.38 -24.77 5.18
N LEU A 14 -9.52 -23.91 4.18
CA LEU A 14 -9.48 -22.46 4.35
C LEU A 14 -10.58 -21.84 3.48
N ASN A 15 -11.72 -21.52 4.10
CA ASN A 15 -12.76 -20.70 3.50
C ASN A 15 -12.94 -19.45 4.37
N ASN A 16 -12.06 -18.48 4.19
CA ASN A 16 -12.07 -17.25 4.96
C ASN A 16 -11.47 -16.10 4.13
N ALA A 17 -11.97 -14.89 4.35
CA ALA A 17 -11.34 -13.68 3.85
C ALA A 17 -10.05 -13.41 4.63
N LEU A 18 -8.97 -13.06 3.92
CA LEU A 18 -7.67 -12.72 4.50
C LEU A 18 -7.22 -11.35 4.03
N ASP A 19 -6.76 -10.54 4.97
CA ASP A 19 -6.17 -9.24 4.71
C ASP A 19 -4.68 -9.41 4.47
N ILE A 20 -4.23 -9.03 3.29
CA ILE A 20 -2.81 -9.03 2.94
C ILE A 20 -2.21 -7.69 3.35
N THR A 21 -1.39 -7.73 4.40
CA THR A 21 -0.74 -6.53 4.95
C THR A 21 0.65 -6.31 4.38
N SER A 22 1.19 -5.11 4.58
CA SER A 22 2.58 -4.74 4.35
C SER A 22 3.38 -4.80 5.66
N SER A 23 4.72 -4.82 5.58
CA SER A 23 5.58 -4.88 6.76
C SER A 23 5.60 -3.58 7.55
N ALA A 24 5.27 -2.46 6.90
CA ALA A 24 5.12 -1.16 7.52
C ALA A 24 4.09 -0.33 6.74
N PRO A 25 3.28 0.50 7.45
CA PRO A 25 2.31 1.38 6.81
C PRO A 25 2.99 2.56 6.10
N VAL A 26 2.22 3.36 5.37
CA VAL A 26 2.69 4.61 4.77
C VAL A 26 1.66 5.73 4.93
N TYR A 27 2.14 6.93 5.26
CA TYR A 27 1.32 8.12 5.36
C TYR A 27 1.20 8.84 4.02
N LYS A 28 0.05 9.47 3.77
CA LYS A 28 -0.19 10.23 2.53
C LYS A 28 0.87 11.31 2.27
N LEU A 29 1.28 12.02 3.32
CA LEU A 29 2.32 13.04 3.21
C LEU A 29 3.68 12.45 2.81
N GLN A 30 4.05 11.28 3.34
CA GLN A 30 5.29 10.61 2.94
C GLN A 30 5.28 10.25 1.45
N ILE A 31 4.12 9.82 0.92
CA ILE A 31 3.96 9.54 -0.51
C ILE A 31 4.18 10.82 -1.32
N LEU A 32 3.51 11.93 -0.94
CA LEU A 32 3.66 13.22 -1.63
C LEU A 32 5.10 13.73 -1.60
N GLU A 33 5.77 13.64 -0.44
CA GLU A 33 7.17 14.02 -0.30
C GLU A 33 8.09 13.17 -1.17
N PHE A 34 7.85 11.86 -1.24
CA PHE A 34 8.62 10.96 -2.10
C PHE A 34 8.49 11.38 -3.58
N PHE A 35 7.28 11.59 -4.08
CA PHE A 35 7.08 11.99 -5.48
C PHE A 35 7.58 13.41 -5.77
N SER A 36 7.49 14.32 -4.80
CA SER A 36 8.06 15.67 -4.92
C SER A 36 9.59 15.61 -5.08
N LYS A 37 10.26 14.88 -4.18
CA LYS A 37 11.72 14.74 -4.18
C LYS A 37 12.23 13.94 -5.39
N GLN A 38 11.56 12.85 -5.74
CA GLN A 38 12.06 11.91 -6.75
C GLN A 38 11.71 12.31 -8.18
N TYR A 39 10.53 12.91 -8.39
CA TYR A 39 9.97 13.16 -9.74
C TYR A 39 9.53 14.61 -9.94
N GLY A 40 9.81 15.52 -9.00
CA GLY A 40 9.49 16.93 -9.13
C GLY A 40 8.00 17.27 -8.99
N LEU A 41 7.19 16.39 -8.37
CA LEU A 41 5.78 16.66 -8.12
C LEU A 41 5.61 17.91 -7.25
N LYS A 42 4.99 18.95 -7.81
CA LYS A 42 4.61 20.16 -7.07
C LYS A 42 3.19 19.98 -6.52
N TYR A 43 3.02 20.14 -5.21
CA TYR A 43 1.71 20.09 -4.56
C TYR A 43 1.54 21.21 -3.54
N LYS A 44 0.29 21.59 -3.28
CA LYS A 44 -0.09 22.51 -2.19
C LYS A 44 -1.18 21.86 -1.34
N ILE A 45 -1.11 22.04 -0.02
CA ILE A 45 -2.13 21.55 0.91
C ILE A 45 -3.14 22.68 1.13
N SER A 46 -4.39 22.49 0.70
CA SER A 46 -5.48 23.42 1.01
C SER A 46 -6.26 22.92 2.22
N LYS A 47 -6.41 23.79 3.24
CA LYS A 47 -7.25 23.51 4.42
C LYS A 47 -8.76 23.71 4.15
N SER A 48 -9.14 24.15 2.96
CA SER A 48 -10.54 24.53 2.63
C SER A 48 -11.49 23.36 2.36
N LEU A 49 -11.00 22.12 2.30
CA LEU A 49 -11.85 20.96 2.03
C LEU A 49 -12.58 20.53 3.30
N LYS A 50 -13.83 20.98 3.45
CA LYS A 50 -14.78 20.49 4.48
C LYS A 50 -15.20 19.04 4.28
N HIS A 51 -14.74 18.38 3.22
CA HIS A 51 -15.09 16.98 2.96
C HIS A 51 -14.25 16.05 3.84
N ARG A 52 -14.71 15.83 5.07
CA ARG A 52 -14.32 14.64 5.83
C ARG A 52 -15.03 13.45 5.20
N SER A 53 -14.30 12.37 4.96
CA SER A 53 -14.92 11.07 4.68
C SER A 53 -15.89 10.74 5.82
N ALA A 54 -17.02 10.12 5.51
CA ALA A 54 -18.01 9.68 6.51
C ALA A 54 -17.38 8.76 7.59
N THR A 55 -16.24 8.13 7.27
CA THR A 55 -15.47 7.26 8.18
C THR A 55 -14.27 7.93 8.85
N GLY A 56 -14.18 9.27 8.80
CA GLY A 56 -13.10 10.03 9.43
C GLY A 56 -11.84 10.19 8.57
N ALA A 57 -10.78 10.71 9.19
CA ALA A 57 -9.49 10.96 8.53
C ALA A 57 -8.74 9.63 8.33
N LYS A 58 -8.36 9.34 7.09
CA LYS A 58 -7.56 8.17 6.71
C LYS A 58 -6.20 8.64 6.24
N ASP A 59 -5.35 9.04 7.18
CA ASP A 59 -4.03 9.63 6.87
C ASP A 59 -2.98 8.58 6.52
N CYS A 60 -3.27 7.32 6.84
CA CYS A 60 -2.40 6.18 6.72
C CYS A 60 -3.07 5.05 5.93
N TYR A 61 -2.35 4.42 5.00
CA TYR A 61 -2.85 3.30 4.19
C TYR A 61 -2.25 1.98 4.66
N TYR A 62 -3.02 1.25 5.48
CA TYR A 62 -2.71 -0.11 5.93
C TYR A 62 -3.96 -0.82 6.47
N SER A 63 -3.95 -2.15 6.50
CA SER A 63 -4.92 -2.92 7.28
C SER A 63 -4.33 -3.25 8.64
N VAL A 64 -5.14 -3.10 9.70
CA VAL A 64 -4.85 -3.56 11.06
C VAL A 64 -5.26 -5.02 11.27
N ASN A 65 -6.00 -5.60 10.33
CA ASN A 65 -6.43 -6.98 10.40
C ASN A 65 -5.27 -7.90 10.03
N LEU A 66 -4.81 -8.69 11.00
CA LEU A 66 -3.67 -9.59 10.86
C LEU A 66 -4.10 -11.06 10.74
N ASN A 67 -5.33 -11.31 10.27
CA ASN A 67 -5.89 -12.67 10.09
C ASN A 67 -5.03 -13.57 9.17
N ALA A 68 -4.29 -13.01 8.21
CA ALA A 68 -3.37 -13.78 7.37
C ALA A 68 -2.21 -14.41 8.16
N LYS A 69 -1.89 -13.93 9.37
CA LYS A 69 -0.93 -14.61 10.26
C LYS A 69 -1.34 -16.05 10.57
N LYS A 70 -2.64 -16.36 10.56
CA LYS A 70 -3.17 -17.72 10.78
C LYS A 70 -2.68 -18.73 9.75
N ILE A 71 -2.36 -18.26 8.55
CA ILE A 71 -1.78 -19.10 7.48
C ILE A 71 -0.26 -18.93 7.36
N SER A 72 0.37 -18.43 8.42
CA SER A 72 1.81 -18.12 8.47
C SER A 72 2.28 -17.06 7.47
N TYR A 73 1.37 -16.21 6.95
CA TYR A 73 1.76 -15.09 6.11
C TYR A 73 2.54 -14.06 6.92
N LYS A 74 3.71 -13.69 6.39
CA LYS A 74 4.56 -12.61 6.92
C LYS A 74 4.90 -11.66 5.78
N PRO A 75 4.55 -10.37 5.86
CA PRO A 75 4.91 -9.42 4.83
C PRO A 75 6.41 -9.13 4.86
N THR A 76 7.03 -9.07 3.69
CA THR A 76 8.46 -8.77 3.54
C THR A 76 8.73 -7.38 2.98
N ARG A 77 7.69 -6.67 2.52
CA ARG A 77 7.80 -5.36 1.87
C ARG A 77 6.86 -4.36 2.51
N SER A 78 7.32 -3.13 2.67
CA SER A 78 6.49 -2.02 3.15
C SER A 78 5.59 -1.50 2.04
N SER A 79 4.56 -0.72 2.41
CA SER A 79 3.73 -0.03 1.41
C SER A 79 4.57 0.91 0.54
N MET A 80 5.60 1.54 1.12
CA MET A 80 6.48 2.46 0.38
C MET A 80 7.40 1.74 -0.61
N ASP A 81 7.83 0.52 -0.31
CA ASP A 81 8.64 -0.28 -1.24
C ASP A 81 7.85 -0.63 -2.52
N ALA A 82 6.59 -1.03 -2.35
CA ALA A 82 5.70 -1.28 -3.47
C ALA A 82 5.48 -0.01 -4.30
N ILE A 83 5.14 1.12 -3.66
CA ILE A 83 4.95 2.40 -4.36
C ILE A 83 6.20 2.75 -5.16
N ARG A 84 7.40 2.66 -4.57
CA ARG A 84 8.66 3.00 -5.23
C ARG A 84 8.92 2.12 -6.45
N GLU A 85 8.73 0.81 -6.34
CA GLU A 85 8.98 -0.11 -7.44
C GLU A 85 7.96 0.06 -8.57
N GLU A 86 6.66 0.03 -8.26
CA GLU A 86 5.61 0.16 -9.27
C GLU A 86 5.70 1.51 -9.99
N SER A 87 6.03 2.60 -9.27
CA SER A 87 6.21 3.92 -9.89
C SER A 87 7.35 3.94 -10.90
N LYS A 88 8.46 3.22 -10.63
CA LYS A 88 9.58 3.13 -11.59
C LYS A 88 9.13 2.48 -12.90
N TYR A 89 8.34 1.41 -12.81
CA TYR A 89 7.83 0.73 -14.01
C TYR A 89 6.78 1.55 -14.74
N ILE A 90 5.80 2.11 -14.00
CA ILE A 90 4.72 2.91 -14.58
C ILE A 90 5.30 4.15 -15.29
N LEU A 91 6.16 4.91 -14.61
CA LEU A 91 6.70 6.17 -15.15
C LEU A 91 7.84 5.92 -16.15
N GLY A 92 8.65 4.88 -15.97
CA GLY A 92 9.72 4.51 -16.91
C GLY A 92 9.20 4.03 -18.27
N ASN A 93 7.97 3.51 -18.32
CA ASN A 93 7.31 3.11 -19.56
C ASN A 93 6.69 4.29 -20.34
N ILE A 94 6.54 5.47 -19.73
CA ILE A 94 5.98 6.65 -20.40
C ILE A 94 6.98 7.28 -21.38
N SER A 95 8.29 7.16 -21.12
CA SER A 95 9.35 7.69 -21.99
C SER A 95 9.67 6.82 -23.21
N ARG A 96 8.93 5.72 -23.46
CA ARG A 96 9.14 4.81 -24.59
C ARG A 96 8.06 4.91 -25.68
N LYS A 97 7.25 5.98 -25.68
CA LYS A 97 6.33 6.33 -26.76
C LYS A 97 6.85 7.57 -27.47
#